data_AF-A0A939FGI4-F1
#
_entry.id   AF-A0A939FGI4-F1
#
_cell.length_a   1.000
_cell.length_b   1.000
_cell.length_c   1.000
_cell.angle_alpha   90.00
_cell.angle_beta   90.00
_cell.angle_gamma   90.00
#
_symmetry.space_group_name_H-M   'P 1'
#
loop_
_entity.id
_entity.type
_entity.pdbx_description
1 polymer ?
#
loop_
_entity_poly.entity_id
_entity_poly.type
_entity_poly.pdbx_seq_one_letter_code
_entity_poly.pdbx_strand_id
1 'polypeptide(L)'
;PLTSTTDVFSSPTLQLASFAVGLPLAAVTSLFPLTRPLETAAVRWLCGVDAARLADGPARTRAAKGRTAVWYTVHLGLGGVIAGMSLAVPPFAVALIVLPLFAGLRDSPLGLSEVLDHTWALALSPVAGVASLLALAGCVAGCGVLLARWAPALLGPTPEDRLAAAEARAADLAVRNRLARELHDSVGHALSAVTLQASAARRVLGTDPEFVRDALAAIEDTTRRTVGEL
;
A
#
# COMPACT_ATOMS: atom_id res chain seq x y z
N PRO A 1 -46.14 17.13 22.88
CA PRO A 1 -45.52 15.84 23.27
C PRO A 1 -44.53 15.26 22.22
N LEU A 2 -43.69 16.10 21.58
CA LEU A 2 -42.74 15.67 20.53
C LEU A 2 -41.30 16.18 20.73
N THR A 3 -40.95 16.61 21.94
CA THR A 3 -39.58 17.01 22.29
C THR A 3 -39.15 16.29 23.57
N SER A 4 -39.08 14.97 23.51
CA SER A 4 -38.17 14.22 24.38
C SER A 4 -36.77 14.46 23.82
N THR A 5 -36.08 15.47 24.34
CA THR A 5 -34.70 15.80 24.05
C THR A 5 -33.79 14.64 24.47
N THR A 6 -33.70 13.61 23.63
CA THR A 6 -32.56 12.69 23.64
C THR A 6 -31.35 13.49 23.22
N ASP A 7 -30.60 13.95 24.21
CA ASP A 7 -29.37 14.70 23.99
C ASP A 7 -28.32 13.76 23.38
N VAL A 8 -27.90 14.05 22.15
CA VAL A 8 -26.90 13.27 21.42
C VAL A 8 -25.59 13.19 22.23
N PHE A 9 -25.29 14.17 23.08
CA PHE A 9 -24.06 14.18 23.89
C PHE A 9 -24.11 13.27 25.12
N SER A 10 -25.28 12.79 25.53
CA SER A 10 -25.42 11.89 26.69
C SER A 10 -25.72 10.44 26.30
N SER A 11 -26.16 10.19 25.07
CA SER A 11 -26.51 8.85 24.60
C SER A 11 -25.39 8.23 23.73
N PRO A 12 -24.70 7.17 24.20
CA PRO A 12 -23.63 6.53 23.44
C PRO A 12 -24.13 5.90 22.14
N THR A 13 -25.38 5.43 22.11
CA THR A 13 -25.98 4.85 20.90
C THR A 13 -26.21 5.91 19.82
N LEU A 14 -26.63 7.11 20.19
CA LEU A 14 -26.79 8.22 19.25
C LEU A 14 -25.44 8.72 18.74
N GLN A 15 -24.42 8.79 19.60
CA GLN A 15 -23.06 9.16 19.18
C GLN A 15 -22.48 8.18 18.16
N LEU A 16 -22.61 6.87 18.44
CA LEU A 16 -22.16 5.83 17.51
C LEU A 16 -22.96 5.86 16.20
N ALA A 17 -24.26 6.12 16.26
CA ALA A 17 -25.09 6.28 15.07
C ALA A 17 -24.66 7.50 14.24
N SER A 18 -24.42 8.66 14.87
CA SER A 18 -23.92 9.86 14.19
C SER A 18 -22.53 9.63 13.57
N PHE A 19 -21.64 8.94 14.26
CA PHE A 19 -20.33 8.55 13.73
C PHE A 19 -20.47 7.62 12.51
N ALA A 20 -21.32 6.60 12.61
CA ALA A 20 -21.59 5.67 11.50
C ALA A 20 -22.17 6.38 10.27
N VAL A 21 -23.04 7.37 10.46
CA VAL A 21 -23.59 8.20 9.38
C VAL A 21 -22.52 9.11 8.74
N GLY A 22 -21.51 9.54 9.51
CA GLY A 22 -20.40 10.33 8.99
C GLY A 22 -19.41 9.56 8.12
N LEU A 23 -19.28 8.24 8.33
CA LEU A 23 -18.32 7.39 7.62
C LEU A 23 -18.50 7.38 6.08
N PRO A 24 -19.73 7.26 5.53
CA PRO A 24 -19.96 7.41 4.09
C PRO A 24 -19.51 8.75 3.52
N LEU A 25 -19.75 9.85 4.26
CA LEU A 25 -19.33 11.18 3.82
C LEU A 25 -17.80 11.29 3.79
N ALA A 26 -17.14 10.75 4.82
CA ALA A 26 -15.68 10.64 4.84
C ALA A 26 -15.16 9.74 3.70
N ALA A 27 -15.85 8.65 3.37
CA ALA A 27 -15.49 7.78 2.26
C ALA A 27 -15.45 8.53 0.92
N VAL A 28 -16.28 9.55 0.71
CA VAL A 28 -16.22 10.39 -0.50
C VAL A 28 -14.87 11.12 -0.61
N THR A 29 -14.29 11.56 0.51
CA THR A 29 -12.97 12.20 0.51
C THR A 29 -11.85 11.27 0.05
N SER A 30 -12.04 9.95 0.18
CA SER A 30 -11.09 8.95 -0.31
C SER A 30 -10.94 8.92 -1.84
N LEU A 31 -11.90 9.51 -2.59
CA LEU A 31 -11.82 9.62 -4.04
C LEU A 31 -10.71 10.55 -4.52
N PHE A 32 -10.14 11.36 -3.62
CA PHE A 32 -9.04 12.24 -3.92
C PHE A 32 -7.77 11.44 -4.28
N PRO A 33 -7.04 11.76 -5.35
CA PRO A 33 -5.94 10.91 -5.85
C PRO A 33 -4.81 10.66 -4.87
N LEU A 34 -4.61 11.55 -3.88
CA LEU A 34 -3.54 11.46 -2.89
C LEU A 34 -3.86 10.54 -1.71
N THR A 35 -5.09 10.09 -1.54
CA THR A 35 -5.49 9.25 -0.40
C THR A 35 -4.75 7.92 -0.40
N ARG A 36 -4.75 7.18 -1.52
CA ARG A 36 -4.06 5.89 -1.64
C ARG A 36 -2.55 5.99 -1.37
N PRO A 37 -1.80 6.93 -1.98
CA PRO A 37 -0.38 7.11 -1.65
C PRO A 37 -0.11 7.43 -0.17
N LEU A 38 -0.92 8.31 0.44
CA LEU A 38 -0.76 8.68 1.86
C LEU A 38 -1.04 7.50 2.79
N GLU A 39 -2.13 6.76 2.53
CA GLU A 39 -2.50 5.57 3.27
C GLU A 39 -1.45 4.45 3.12
N THR A 40 -0.99 4.19 1.89
CA THR A 40 0.10 3.24 1.61
C THR A 40 1.38 3.63 2.38
N ALA A 41 1.74 4.91 2.39
CA ALA A 41 2.89 5.39 3.15
C ALA A 41 2.70 5.22 4.65
N ALA A 42 1.52 5.54 5.19
CA ALA A 42 1.21 5.36 6.61
C ALA A 42 1.30 3.89 7.02
N VAL A 43 0.72 2.97 6.26
CA VAL A 43 0.82 1.52 6.52
C VAL A 43 2.28 1.06 6.48
N ARG A 44 3.06 1.52 5.49
CA ARG A 44 4.47 1.14 5.38
C ARG A 44 5.28 1.58 6.60
N TRP A 45 5.12 2.83 7.01
CA TRP A 45 5.88 3.42 8.12
C TRP A 45 5.42 2.94 9.50
N LEU A 46 4.11 2.81 9.70
CA LEU A 46 3.54 2.49 11.02
C LEU A 46 3.42 0.98 11.24
N CYS A 47 3.12 0.20 10.20
CA CYS A 47 2.87 -1.24 10.30
C CYS A 47 4.01 -2.10 9.74
N GLY A 48 5.03 -1.51 9.12
CA GLY A 48 6.18 -2.25 8.58
C GLY A 48 5.85 -3.19 7.41
N VAL A 49 4.76 -2.93 6.68
CA VAL A 49 4.36 -3.76 5.53
C VAL A 49 5.28 -3.49 4.33
N ASP A 50 5.72 -4.56 3.67
CA ASP A 50 6.59 -4.51 2.50
C ASP A 50 5.97 -3.70 1.34
N ALA A 51 6.76 -2.78 0.78
CA ALA A 51 6.37 -1.91 -0.32
C ALA A 51 5.98 -2.70 -1.58
N ALA A 52 6.60 -3.86 -1.83
CA ALA A 52 6.27 -4.69 -2.99
C ALA A 52 4.83 -5.23 -2.99
N ARG A 53 4.17 -5.26 -1.82
CA ARG A 53 2.78 -5.71 -1.67
C ARG A 53 1.76 -4.59 -1.83
N LEU A 54 2.21 -3.35 -1.83
CA LEU A 54 1.37 -2.15 -1.89
C LEU A 54 1.53 -1.49 -3.26
N ALA A 55 0.53 -0.71 -3.65
CA ALA A 55 0.61 0.08 -4.86
C ALA A 55 0.79 1.56 -4.48
N ASP A 56 1.94 2.12 -4.84
CA ASP A 56 2.32 3.50 -4.53
C ASP A 56 1.60 4.54 -5.41
N GLY A 57 0.97 4.09 -6.52
CA GLY A 57 0.30 4.96 -7.48
C GLY A 57 -1.16 5.31 -7.13
N PRO A 58 -1.66 6.46 -7.61
CA PRO A 58 -3.05 6.87 -7.39
C PRO A 58 -4.05 5.86 -7.97
N ALA A 59 -5.22 5.72 -7.33
CA ALA A 59 -6.27 4.82 -7.77
C ALA A 59 -6.92 5.33 -9.07
N ARG A 60 -6.48 4.80 -10.22
CA ARG A 60 -7.00 5.21 -11.54
C ARG A 60 -8.31 4.51 -11.90
N THR A 61 -8.44 3.22 -11.56
CA THR A 61 -9.60 2.41 -11.96
C THR A 61 -10.72 2.47 -10.91
N ARG A 62 -11.96 2.20 -11.32
CA ARG A 62 -13.12 2.20 -10.39
C ARG A 62 -12.95 1.14 -9.30
N ALA A 63 -12.39 -0.02 -9.64
CA ALA A 63 -12.07 -1.08 -8.70
C ALA A 63 -11.02 -0.63 -7.66
N ALA A 64 -9.95 0.04 -8.11
CA ALA A 64 -8.94 0.60 -7.21
C ALA A 64 -9.54 1.67 -6.27
N LYS A 65 -10.40 2.55 -6.80
CA LYS A 65 -11.10 3.59 -6.02
C LYS A 65 -12.02 2.97 -4.97
N GLY A 66 -12.80 1.95 -5.33
CA GLY A 66 -13.66 1.22 -4.41
C GLY A 66 -12.88 0.55 -3.27
N ARG A 67 -11.79 -0.15 -3.59
CA ARG A 67 -10.92 -0.78 -2.57
C ARG A 67 -10.25 0.25 -1.65
N THR A 68 -9.81 1.38 -2.22
CA THR A 68 -9.24 2.50 -1.44
C THR A 68 -10.28 3.12 -0.53
N ALA A 69 -11.51 3.31 -1.01
CA ALA A 69 -12.62 3.82 -0.21
C ALA A 69 -12.96 2.89 0.95
N VAL A 70 -13.06 1.58 0.70
CA VAL A 70 -13.29 0.58 1.74
C VAL A 70 -12.17 0.61 2.78
N TRP A 71 -10.90 0.64 2.36
CA TRP A 71 -9.77 0.77 3.27
C TRP A 71 -9.88 2.04 4.12
N TYR A 72 -10.09 3.19 3.49
CA TYR A 72 -10.16 4.47 4.17
C TYR A 72 -11.31 4.53 5.18
N THR A 73 -12.49 3.99 4.83
CA THR A 73 -13.63 3.89 5.75
C THR A 73 -13.35 2.97 6.93
N VAL A 74 -12.72 1.82 6.70
CA VAL A 74 -12.34 0.89 7.78
C VAL A 74 -11.29 1.54 8.70
N HIS A 75 -10.27 2.19 8.13
CA HIS A 75 -9.23 2.88 8.87
C HIS A 75 -9.83 4.02 9.72
N LEU A 76 -10.64 4.91 9.13
CA LEU A 76 -11.29 5.99 9.87
C LEU A 76 -12.27 5.48 10.92
N GLY A 77 -13.06 4.46 10.59
CA GLY A 77 -14.03 3.86 11.51
C GLY A 77 -13.34 3.31 12.75
N LEU A 78 -12.33 2.46 12.55
CA LEU A 78 -11.61 1.86 13.64
C LEU A 78 -10.76 2.87 14.41
N GLY A 79 -10.11 3.79 13.69
CA GLY A 79 -9.33 4.89 14.26
C GLY A 79 -10.19 5.81 15.13
N GLY A 80 -11.42 6.12 14.71
CA GLY A 80 -12.36 6.93 15.50
C GLY A 80 -12.80 6.24 16.78
N VAL A 81 -13.12 4.94 16.73
CA VAL A 81 -13.46 4.16 17.93
C VAL A 81 -12.28 4.09 18.91
N ILE A 82 -11.08 3.80 18.41
CA ILE A 82 -9.86 3.75 19.23
C ILE A 82 -9.51 5.12 19.80
N ALA A 83 -9.69 6.20 19.03
CA ALA A 83 -9.49 7.56 19.52
C ALA A 83 -10.47 7.90 20.65
N GLY A 84 -11.75 7.54 20.51
CA GLY A 84 -12.75 7.71 21.56
C GLY A 84 -12.41 6.93 22.83
N MET A 85 -12.02 5.66 22.70
CA MET A 85 -11.54 4.85 23.82
C MET A 85 -10.29 5.45 24.47
N SER A 86 -9.34 5.94 23.69
CA SER A 86 -8.11 6.56 24.17
C SER A 86 -8.35 7.90 24.87
N LEU A 87 -9.44 8.58 24.56
CA LEU A 87 -9.84 9.81 25.25
C LEU A 87 -10.55 9.51 26.58
N ALA A 88 -11.37 8.46 26.64
CA ALA A 88 -12.22 8.16 27.80
C ALA A 88 -11.55 7.24 28.84
N VAL A 89 -10.81 6.21 28.40
CA VAL A 89 -10.27 5.16 29.30
C VAL A 89 -9.13 5.68 30.20
N PRO A 90 -8.15 6.46 29.73
CA PRO A 90 -7.08 6.95 30.60
C PRO A 90 -7.53 7.80 31.79
N PRO A 91 -8.38 8.84 31.64
CA PRO A 91 -8.84 9.60 32.80
C PRO A 91 -9.70 8.74 33.74
N PHE A 92 -10.50 7.81 33.21
CA PHE A 92 -11.27 6.86 34.01
C PHE A 92 -10.35 5.92 34.81
N ALA A 93 -9.30 5.37 34.19
CA ALA A 93 -8.32 4.51 34.84
C ALA A 93 -7.56 5.25 35.95
N VAL A 94 -7.15 6.49 35.69
CA VAL A 94 -6.50 7.35 36.70
C VAL A 94 -7.43 7.61 37.88
N ALA A 95 -8.70 7.91 37.62
CA ALA A 95 -9.69 8.08 38.68
C ALA A 95 -9.79 6.83 39.57
N LEU A 96 -9.85 5.63 38.98
CA LEU A 96 -9.88 4.36 39.72
C LEU A 96 -8.61 4.10 40.53
N ILE A 97 -7.43 4.44 39.98
CA ILE A 97 -6.14 4.23 40.66
C ILE A 97 -5.98 5.14 41.87
N VAL A 98 -6.45 6.38 41.78
CA VAL A 98 -6.27 7.40 42.82
C VAL A 98 -7.43 7.42 43.83
N LEU A 99 -8.58 6.81 43.50
CA LEU A 99 -9.74 6.71 44.38
C LEU A 99 -9.43 6.24 45.82
N PRO A 100 -8.66 5.15 46.06
CA PRO A 100 -8.40 4.68 47.43
C PRO A 100 -7.53 5.65 48.25
N LEU A 101 -6.69 6.46 47.60
CA LEU A 101 -5.87 7.49 48.27
C LEU A 101 -6.75 8.60 48.85
N PHE A 102 -7.81 8.99 48.13
CA PHE A 102 -8.74 10.02 48.60
C PHE A 102 -9.83 9.47 49.53
N ALA A 103 -10.18 8.18 49.41
CA ALA A 103 -11.10 7.53 50.33
C ALA A 103 -10.56 7.50 51.77
N GLY A 104 -9.25 7.28 51.95
CA GLY A 104 -8.59 7.31 53.27
C GLY A 104 -8.45 8.71 53.90
N LEU A 105 -8.61 9.79 53.12
CA LEU A 105 -8.61 11.18 53.61
C LEU A 105 -10.03 11.72 53.91
N ARG A 106 -11.10 11.01 53.56
CA ARG A 106 -12.48 11.47 53.69
C ARG A 106 -13.18 10.89 54.92
N ASP A 107 -12.87 11.43 56.10
CA ASP A 107 -13.89 11.60 57.15
C ASP A 107 -14.76 12.81 56.78
N SER A 108 -15.56 12.70 55.72
CA SER A 108 -16.47 13.78 55.30
C SER A 108 -17.93 13.32 55.24
N PRO A 109 -18.88 14.10 55.80
CA PRO A 109 -20.25 13.67 56.14
C PRO A 109 -21.22 13.52 54.94
N LEU A 110 -20.71 13.30 53.73
CA LEU A 110 -21.46 13.43 52.47
C LEU A 110 -22.01 12.11 51.90
N GLY A 111 -22.19 11.06 52.71
CA GLY A 111 -23.05 9.93 52.36
C GLY A 111 -22.63 9.11 51.11
N LEU A 112 -21.36 9.16 50.70
CA LEU A 112 -20.80 8.21 49.73
C LEU A 112 -20.43 6.86 50.37
N SER A 113 -20.88 6.60 51.61
CA SER A 113 -20.52 5.41 52.40
C SER A 113 -21.17 4.13 51.89
N GLU A 114 -22.38 4.17 51.31
CA GLU A 114 -23.11 2.95 50.93
C GLU A 114 -22.49 2.17 49.74
N VAL A 115 -21.75 2.82 48.84
CA VAL A 115 -20.99 2.13 47.77
C VAL A 115 -19.57 1.76 48.24
N LEU A 116 -19.08 2.42 49.30
CA LEU A 116 -17.74 2.23 49.87
C LEU A 116 -17.69 1.20 51.02
N ASP A 117 -18.81 0.62 51.44
CA ASP A 117 -18.88 -0.37 52.53
C ASP A 117 -18.19 -1.72 52.20
N HIS A 118 -17.84 -1.95 50.93
CA HIS A 118 -17.10 -3.15 50.53
C HIS A 118 -15.60 -2.82 50.38
N THR A 119 -14.84 -2.99 51.46
CA THR A 119 -13.39 -2.72 51.56
C THR A 119 -12.57 -3.38 50.45
N TRP A 120 -13.04 -4.54 49.95
CA TRP A 120 -12.43 -5.26 48.82
C TRP A 120 -12.62 -4.55 47.47
N ALA A 121 -13.73 -3.81 47.27
CA ALA A 121 -13.99 -3.08 46.03
C ALA A 121 -13.04 -1.88 45.88
N LEU A 122 -12.73 -1.19 46.99
CA LEU A 122 -11.69 -0.16 47.03
C LEU A 122 -10.30 -0.74 46.77
N ALA A 123 -9.99 -1.90 47.34
CA ALA A 123 -8.72 -2.59 47.12
C ALA A 123 -8.52 -3.06 45.67
N LEU A 124 -9.60 -3.46 44.99
CA LEU A 124 -9.55 -3.87 43.58
C LEU A 124 -9.57 -2.70 42.58
N SER A 125 -9.93 -1.48 43.01
CA SER A 125 -10.07 -0.33 42.10
C SER A 125 -8.79 0.01 41.32
N PRO A 126 -7.56 0.01 41.88
CA PRO A 126 -6.36 0.28 41.09
C PRO A 126 -6.04 -0.84 40.11
N VAL A 127 -6.34 -2.09 40.49
CA VAL A 127 -6.17 -3.25 39.61
C VAL A 127 -7.09 -3.14 38.41
N ALA A 128 -8.36 -2.75 38.62
CA ALA A 128 -9.30 -2.49 37.53
C ALA A 128 -8.84 -1.33 36.62
N GLY A 129 -8.29 -0.26 37.20
CA GLY A 129 -7.69 0.85 36.47
C GLY A 129 -6.55 0.40 35.56
N VAL A 130 -5.56 -0.30 36.11
CA VAL A 130 -4.42 -0.83 35.32
C VAL A 130 -4.90 -1.83 34.26
N ALA A 131 -5.83 -2.73 34.61
CA ALA A 131 -6.39 -3.68 33.66
C ALA A 131 -7.08 -2.98 32.48
N SER A 132 -7.79 -1.88 32.71
CA SER A 132 -8.44 -1.10 31.64
C SER A 132 -7.43 -0.45 30.69
N LEU A 133 -6.28 0.02 31.20
CA LEU A 133 -5.19 0.56 30.37
C LEU A 133 -4.53 -0.54 29.53
N LEU A 134 -4.29 -1.72 30.12
CA LEU A 134 -3.74 -2.87 29.40
C LEU A 134 -4.71 -3.37 28.33
N ALA A 135 -6.02 -3.40 28.63
CA ALA A 135 -7.05 -3.74 27.65
C ALA A 135 -7.08 -2.74 26.49
N LEU A 136 -6.99 -1.43 26.77
CA LEU A 136 -6.88 -0.40 25.73
C LEU A 136 -5.64 -0.62 24.86
N ALA A 137 -4.47 -0.82 25.46
CA ALA A 137 -3.23 -1.08 24.73
C ALA A 137 -3.33 -2.32 23.84
N GLY A 138 -3.95 -3.39 24.35
CA GLY A 138 -4.23 -4.61 23.59
C GLY A 138 -5.19 -4.36 22.42
N CYS A 139 -6.26 -3.59 22.61
CA CYS A 139 -7.17 -3.19 21.54
C CYS A 139 -6.46 -2.38 20.45
N VAL A 140 -5.65 -1.39 20.83
CA VAL A 140 -4.86 -0.57 19.89
C VAL A 140 -3.91 -1.46 19.07
N ALA A 141 -3.15 -2.32 19.74
CA ALA A 141 -2.22 -3.23 19.08
C ALA A 141 -2.94 -4.23 18.14
N GLY A 142 -4.04 -4.84 18.61
CA GLY A 142 -4.85 -5.77 17.83
C GLY A 142 -5.45 -5.12 16.58
N CYS A 143 -5.96 -3.89 16.72
CA CYS A 143 -6.46 -3.09 15.59
C CYS A 143 -5.36 -2.80 14.58
N GLY A 144 -4.16 -2.39 15.03
CA GLY A 144 -3.01 -2.15 14.16
C GLY A 144 -2.61 -3.39 13.37
N VAL A 145 -2.53 -4.56 14.03
CA VAL A 145 -2.23 -5.84 13.37
C VAL A 145 -3.31 -6.23 12.36
N LEU A 146 -4.59 -6.02 12.69
CA LEU A 146 -5.70 -6.31 11.80
C LEU A 146 -5.65 -5.43 10.54
N LEU A 147 -5.42 -4.13 10.70
CA LEU A 147 -5.23 -3.20 9.57
C LEU A 147 -4.03 -3.60 8.71
N ALA A 148 -2.89 -3.90 9.33
CA ALA A 148 -1.68 -4.32 8.63
C ALA A 148 -1.91 -5.57 7.78
N ARG A 149 -2.72 -6.52 8.27
CA ARG A 149 -3.06 -7.76 7.54
C ARG A 149 -3.98 -7.50 6.34
N TRP A 150 -4.87 -6.51 6.44
CA TRP A 150 -5.85 -6.20 5.38
C TRP A 150 -5.31 -5.22 4.34
N ALA A 151 -4.27 -4.45 4.68
CA ALA A 151 -3.70 -3.44 3.81
C ALA A 151 -3.23 -3.99 2.45
N PRO A 152 -2.49 -5.12 2.35
CA PRO A 152 -2.11 -5.67 1.03
C PRO A 152 -3.33 -6.05 0.18
N ALA A 153 -4.39 -6.55 0.80
CA ALA A 153 -5.60 -6.98 0.11
C ALA A 153 -6.43 -5.79 -0.42
N LEU A 154 -6.36 -4.62 0.22
CA LEU A 154 -7.15 -3.44 -0.18
C LEU A 154 -6.33 -2.39 -0.95
N LEU A 155 -5.09 -2.14 -0.55
CA LEU A 155 -4.20 -1.14 -1.17
C LEU A 155 -3.27 -1.72 -2.25
N GLY A 156 -3.10 -3.04 -2.30
CA GLY A 156 -2.23 -3.71 -3.28
C GLY A 156 -2.67 -3.56 -4.74
N PRO A 157 -1.78 -3.85 -5.70
CA PRO A 157 -2.04 -3.69 -7.13
C PRO A 157 -3.27 -4.48 -7.59
N THR A 158 -4.14 -3.85 -8.37
CA THR A 158 -5.33 -4.50 -8.94
C THR A 158 -4.94 -5.49 -10.04
N PRO A 159 -5.82 -6.46 -10.38
CA PRO A 159 -5.61 -7.31 -11.55
C PRO A 159 -5.40 -6.52 -12.84
N GLU A 160 -6.10 -5.40 -13.00
CA GLU A 160 -5.95 -4.47 -14.12
C GLU A 160 -4.55 -3.82 -14.13
N ASP A 161 -4.06 -3.36 -12.97
CA ASP A 161 -2.70 -2.82 -12.85
C ASP A 161 -1.64 -3.87 -13.22
N ARG A 162 -1.86 -5.14 -12.83
CA ARG A 162 -0.97 -6.26 -13.16
C ARG A 162 -1.00 -6.60 -14.64
N LEU A 163 -2.18 -6.56 -15.26
CA LEU A 163 -2.35 -6.79 -16.69
C LEU A 163 -1.66 -5.69 -17.49
N ALA A 164 -1.90 -4.42 -17.17
CA ALA A 164 -1.25 -3.29 -17.83
C ALA A 164 0.29 -3.36 -17.71
N ALA A 165 0.80 -3.74 -16.53
CA ALA A 165 2.24 -3.96 -16.35
C ALA A 165 2.76 -5.16 -17.16
N ALA A 166 1.98 -6.21 -17.34
CA ALA A 166 2.34 -7.36 -18.16
C ALA A 166 2.33 -7.00 -19.65
N GLU A 167 1.33 -6.27 -20.13
CA GLU A 167 1.23 -5.76 -21.50
C GLU A 167 2.40 -4.84 -21.84
N ALA A 168 2.75 -3.91 -20.95
CA ALA A 168 3.90 -3.03 -21.14
C ALA A 168 5.21 -3.83 -21.27
N ARG A 169 5.41 -4.86 -20.44
CA ARG A 169 6.57 -5.77 -20.56
C ARG A 169 6.54 -6.57 -21.86
N ALA A 170 5.37 -7.07 -22.27
CA ALA A 170 5.23 -7.80 -23.52
C ALA A 170 5.53 -6.92 -24.73
N ALA A 171 5.10 -5.65 -24.71
CA ALA A 171 5.40 -4.68 -25.76
C ALA A 171 6.90 -4.36 -25.85
N ASP A 172 7.58 -4.15 -24.72
CA ASP A 172 9.05 -3.95 -24.69
C ASP A 172 9.79 -5.19 -25.25
N LEU A 173 9.39 -6.39 -24.84
CA LEU A 173 9.97 -7.63 -25.36
C LEU A 173 9.71 -7.81 -26.86
N ALA A 174 8.52 -7.45 -27.34
CA ALA A 174 8.19 -7.51 -28.77
C ALA A 174 9.06 -6.55 -29.58
N VAL A 175 9.30 -5.33 -29.09
CA VAL A 175 10.22 -4.36 -29.72
C VAL A 175 11.65 -4.92 -29.76
N ARG A 176 12.16 -5.45 -28.64
CA ARG A 176 13.51 -6.04 -28.60
C ARG A 176 13.65 -7.23 -29.55
N ASN A 177 12.63 -8.08 -29.64
CA ASN A 177 12.64 -9.24 -30.55
C ASN A 177 12.63 -8.79 -32.01
N ARG A 178 11.80 -7.79 -32.35
CA ARG A 178 11.78 -7.19 -33.68
C ARG A 178 13.14 -6.61 -34.06
N LEU A 179 13.75 -5.82 -33.16
CA LEU A 179 15.08 -5.26 -33.39
C LEU A 179 16.12 -6.37 -33.58
N ALA A 180 16.12 -7.40 -32.73
CA ALA A 180 17.04 -8.53 -32.88
C ALA A 180 16.88 -9.24 -34.24
N ARG A 181 15.65 -9.35 -34.75
CA ARG A 181 15.38 -9.94 -36.07
C ARG A 181 15.85 -9.04 -37.20
N GLU A 182 15.55 -7.75 -37.15
CA GLU A 182 16.04 -6.76 -38.13
C GLU A 182 17.57 -6.75 -38.19
N LEU A 183 18.24 -6.78 -37.03
CA LEU A 183 19.70 -6.89 -36.93
C LEU A 183 20.23 -8.24 -37.45
N HIS A 184 19.56 -9.35 -37.14
CA HIS A 184 19.96 -10.66 -37.63
C HIS A 184 19.83 -10.77 -39.15
N ASP A 185 18.77 -10.20 -39.72
CA ASP A 185 18.52 -10.23 -41.16
C ASP A 185 19.55 -9.37 -41.90
N SER A 186 19.86 -8.16 -41.42
CA SER A 186 20.87 -7.28 -42.04
C SER A 186 22.28 -7.89 -41.97
N VAL A 187 22.69 -8.37 -40.79
CA VAL A 187 23.99 -9.01 -40.57
C VAL A 187 24.09 -10.34 -41.32
N GLY A 188 23.02 -11.14 -41.33
CA GLY A 188 22.95 -12.41 -42.05
C GLY A 188 23.07 -12.25 -43.56
N HIS A 189 22.43 -11.23 -44.13
CA HIS A 189 22.56 -10.91 -45.56
C HIS A 189 23.98 -10.45 -45.90
N ALA A 190 24.56 -9.56 -45.09
CA ALA A 190 25.92 -9.07 -45.28
C ALA A 190 26.95 -10.21 -45.21
N LEU A 191 26.86 -11.07 -44.20
CA LEU A 191 27.73 -12.25 -44.05
C LEU A 191 27.60 -13.22 -45.22
N SER A 192 26.39 -13.43 -45.73
CA SER A 192 26.15 -14.29 -46.90
C SER A 192 26.82 -13.73 -48.16
N ALA A 193 26.69 -12.42 -48.40
CA ALA A 193 27.35 -11.74 -49.52
C ALA A 193 28.89 -11.80 -49.41
N VAL A 194 29.44 -11.53 -48.22
CA VAL A 194 30.88 -11.64 -47.93
C VAL A 194 31.40 -13.06 -48.20
N THR A 195 30.67 -14.08 -47.74
CA THR A 195 31.05 -15.49 -47.94
C THR A 195 31.05 -15.89 -49.41
N LEU A 196 30.07 -15.44 -50.17
CA LEU A 196 29.97 -15.68 -51.62
C LEU A 196 31.14 -15.03 -52.36
N GLN A 197 31.39 -13.75 -52.11
CA GLN A 197 32.49 -12.98 -52.71
C GLN A 197 33.86 -13.59 -52.40
N ALA A 198 34.09 -13.96 -51.14
CA ALA A 198 35.34 -14.60 -50.72
C ALA A 198 35.55 -15.96 -51.40
N SER A 199 34.47 -16.74 -51.57
CA SER A 199 34.54 -18.03 -52.26
C SER A 199 34.76 -17.89 -53.77
N ALA A 200 34.19 -16.87 -54.40
CA ALA A 200 34.42 -16.56 -55.81
C ALA A 200 35.88 -16.13 -56.04
N ALA A 201 36.39 -15.19 -55.23
CA ALA A 201 37.78 -14.73 -55.29
C ALA A 201 38.78 -15.88 -55.13
N ARG A 202 38.54 -16.80 -54.17
CA ARG A 202 39.38 -17.99 -53.96
C ARG A 202 39.46 -18.89 -55.21
N ARG A 203 38.39 -18.94 -56.01
CA ARG A 203 38.29 -19.84 -57.17
C ARG A 203 39.07 -19.34 -58.38
N VAL A 204 39.29 -18.03 -58.50
CA VAL A 204 39.97 -17.39 -59.63
C VAL A 204 41.33 -16.78 -59.26
N LEU A 205 41.81 -17.04 -58.04
CA LEU A 205 43.01 -16.41 -57.45
C LEU A 205 44.27 -16.47 -58.34
N GLY A 206 44.44 -17.53 -59.13
CA GLY A 206 45.58 -17.70 -60.03
C GLY A 206 45.34 -17.30 -61.49
N THR A 207 44.09 -17.02 -61.87
CA THR A 207 43.68 -16.82 -63.27
C THR A 207 43.16 -15.41 -63.56
N ASP A 208 42.53 -14.76 -62.58
CA ASP A 208 41.98 -13.41 -62.72
C ASP A 208 42.24 -12.57 -61.45
N PRO A 209 43.42 -11.92 -61.35
CA PRO A 209 43.79 -11.10 -60.21
C PRO A 209 42.97 -9.82 -60.07
N GLU A 210 42.39 -9.32 -61.16
CA GLU A 210 41.59 -8.09 -61.16
C GLU A 210 40.25 -8.35 -60.46
N PHE A 211 39.57 -9.44 -60.82
CA PHE A 211 38.35 -9.88 -60.13
C PHE A 211 38.57 -10.10 -58.62
N VAL A 212 39.73 -10.62 -58.22
CA VAL A 212 40.06 -10.81 -56.79
C VAL A 212 40.12 -9.48 -56.05
N ARG A 213 40.70 -8.44 -56.65
CA ARG A 213 40.77 -7.10 -56.04
C ARG A 213 39.38 -6.50 -55.90
N ASP A 214 38.55 -6.62 -56.93
CA ASP A 214 37.17 -6.13 -56.90
C ASP A 214 36.33 -6.84 -55.84
N ALA A 215 36.47 -8.17 -55.72
CA ALA A 215 35.78 -8.94 -54.69
C ALA A 215 36.21 -8.56 -53.27
N LEU A 216 37.50 -8.31 -53.04
CA LEU A 216 38.00 -7.85 -51.74
C LEU A 216 37.49 -6.44 -51.41
N ALA A 217 37.45 -5.53 -52.38
CA ALA A 217 36.91 -4.19 -52.20
C ALA A 217 35.40 -4.21 -51.87
N ALA A 218 34.63 -5.08 -52.54
CA ALA A 218 33.20 -5.23 -52.26
C ALA A 218 32.91 -5.90 -50.89
N ILE A 219 33.76 -6.84 -50.45
CA ILE A 219 33.72 -7.36 -49.06
C ILE A 219 33.97 -6.23 -48.06
N GLU A 220 34.99 -5.41 -48.28
CA GLU A 220 35.32 -4.29 -47.41
C GLU A 220 34.18 -3.27 -47.33
N ASP A 221 33.62 -2.86 -48.47
CA ASP A 221 32.53 -1.90 -48.53
C ASP A 221 31.26 -2.43 -47.85
N THR A 222 30.90 -3.70 -48.11
CA THR A 222 29.78 -4.37 -47.44
C THR A 222 29.97 -4.40 -45.93
N THR A 223 31.18 -4.75 -45.48
CA THR A 223 31.49 -4.83 -44.04
C THR A 223 31.46 -3.44 -43.40
N ARG A 224 32.05 -2.42 -44.02
CA ARG A 224 32.03 -1.03 -43.51
C ARG A 224 30.62 -0.49 -43.42
N ARG A 225 29.79 -0.68 -44.44
CA ARG A 225 28.39 -0.23 -44.39
C ARG A 225 27.61 -0.95 -43.29
N THR A 226 27.70 -2.28 -43.19
CA THR A 226 26.98 -3.02 -42.14
C THR A 226 27.40 -2.59 -40.75
N VAL A 227 28.70 -2.38 -40.50
CA VAL A 227 29.17 -1.86 -39.20
C VAL A 227 28.71 -0.41 -38.97
N GLY A 228 28.58 0.41 -40.01
CA GLY A 228 28.06 1.77 -39.91
C GLY A 228 26.54 1.88 -39.72
N GLU A 229 25.79 0.82 -40.03
CA GLU A 229 24.33 0.71 -39.83
C GLU A 229 23.97 0.18 -38.43
N LEU A 230 24.95 -0.27 -37.63
CA LEU A 230 24.81 -0.77 -36.25
C LEU A 230 25.07 0.33 -35.22
#